data_AF-A0A2N1IZ94-F1
#
_entry.id   AF-A0A2N1IZ94-F1
#
_cell.length_a   1.000
_cell.length_b   1.000
_cell.length_c   1.000
_cell.angle_alpha   90.00
_cell.angle_beta   90.00
_cell.angle_gamma   90.00
#
_symmetry.space_group_name_H-M   'P 1'
#
loop_
_entity.id
_entity.type
_entity.pdbx_description
1 polymer ?
#
loop_
_entity_poly.entity_id
_entity_poly.type
_entity_poly.pdbx_seq_one_letter_code
_entity_poly.pdbx_strand_id
1 'polypeptide(L)'
;METLKVLIAIATIVAVVYFLVKKYDTKLVLLVAGVFMALVALEPMTAFDAFAKRMTTGGLIQAICSVLGFAAVMKITGCDKHMINMLAGVLKKAGIFLVPVATLLTFSINIALPSASGCAAAVGSIFIPLLIYSGVRPVMAAAAVFSGTYGSMLNPGLSHNPFVAKLANIPVLEVINAHKMATISSIVVAAITLGIVAIYLKEHKGYVS
;
A
#
# COMPACT_ATOMS: atom_id res chain seq x y z
N MET A 1 1.19 38.40 -11.84
CA MET A 1 1.98 37.22 -12.27
C MET A 1 1.82 36.04 -11.30
N GLU A 2 1.85 36.25 -9.98
CA GLU A 2 1.66 35.16 -9.02
C GLU A 2 0.28 34.50 -9.05
N THR A 3 -0.80 35.29 -9.19
CA THR A 3 -2.17 34.78 -9.31
C THR A 3 -2.38 33.85 -10.51
N LEU A 4 -1.73 34.15 -11.64
CA LEU A 4 -1.76 33.29 -12.83
C LEU A 4 -1.04 31.95 -12.60
N LYS A 5 0.12 31.96 -11.92
CA LYS A 5 0.85 30.74 -11.57
C LYS A 5 0.05 29.83 -10.63
N VAL A 6 -0.63 30.42 -9.64
CA VAL A 6 -1.51 29.69 -8.72
C VAL A 6 -2.70 29.06 -9.46
N LEU A 7 -3.34 29.80 -10.37
CA LEU A 7 -4.44 29.27 -11.20
C LEU A 7 -3.99 28.08 -12.07
N ILE A 8 -2.82 28.16 -12.70
CA ILE A 8 -2.26 27.06 -13.50
C ILE A 8 -1.94 25.84 -12.61
N ALA A 9 -1.38 26.05 -11.42
CA ALA A 9 -1.10 24.98 -10.47
C ALA A 9 -2.39 24.26 -10.03
N ILE A 10 -3.43 25.01 -9.68
CA ILE A 10 -4.75 24.44 -9.32
C ILE A 10 -5.33 23.65 -10.49
N ALA A 11 -5.33 24.22 -11.70
CA ALA A 11 -5.82 23.53 -12.89
C ALA A 11 -5.06 22.23 -13.17
N THR A 12 -3.74 22.23 -12.95
CA THR A 12 -2.89 21.05 -13.09
C THR A 12 -3.26 19.98 -12.06
N ILE A 13 -3.49 20.35 -10.80
CA ILE A 13 -3.94 19.42 -9.76
C ILE A 13 -5.28 18.78 -10.13
N VAL A 14 -6.25 19.59 -10.58
CA VAL A 14 -7.57 19.09 -11.02
C VAL A 14 -7.42 18.13 -12.20
N ALA A 15 -6.56 18.45 -13.17
CA ALA A 15 -6.28 17.57 -14.30
C ALA A 15 -5.64 16.25 -13.86
N VAL A 16 -4.67 16.28 -12.93
CA VAL A 16 -4.05 15.07 -12.37
C VAL A 16 -5.11 14.19 -11.72
N VAL A 17 -5.95 14.76 -10.83
CA VAL A 17 -7.02 14.01 -10.16
C VAL A 17 -7.97 13.39 -11.20
N TYR A 18 -8.36 14.16 -12.22
CA TYR A 18 -9.22 13.68 -13.30
C TYR A 18 -8.60 12.49 -14.06
N PHE A 19 -7.33 12.58 -14.46
CA PHE A 19 -6.65 11.50 -15.17
C PHE A 19 -6.42 10.26 -14.29
N LEU A 20 -6.18 10.44 -12.99
CA LEU A 20 -6.07 9.33 -12.05
C LEU A 20 -7.41 8.60 -11.88
N VAL A 21 -8.53 9.33 -11.80
CA VAL A 21 -9.88 8.74 -11.75
C VAL A 21 -10.18 7.97 -13.03
N LYS A 22 -9.73 8.47 -14.19
CA LYS A 22 -9.87 7.79 -15.49
C LYS A 22 -8.88 6.62 -15.68
N LYS A 23 -8.18 6.19 -14.62
CA LYS A 23 -7.28 5.02 -14.57
C LYS A 23 -6.11 5.10 -15.56
N TYR A 24 -5.66 6.30 -15.90
CA TYR A 24 -4.37 6.43 -16.60
C TYR A 24 -3.23 6.02 -15.68
N ASP A 25 -2.11 5.58 -16.28
CA ASP A 25 -0.93 5.17 -15.53
C ASP A 25 -0.45 6.31 -14.62
N THR A 26 -0.48 6.07 -13.31
CA THR A 26 -0.16 7.07 -12.29
C THR A 26 1.25 7.63 -12.46
N LYS A 27 2.21 6.80 -12.89
CA LYS A 27 3.61 7.22 -13.06
C LYS A 27 3.71 8.18 -14.23
N LEU A 28 3.02 7.89 -15.34
CA LEU A 28 2.95 8.76 -16.50
C LEU A 28 2.28 10.09 -16.15
N VAL A 29 1.10 10.05 -15.52
CA VAL A 29 0.34 11.27 -15.17
C VAL A 29 1.16 12.20 -14.28
N LEU A 30 1.83 11.66 -13.25
CA LEU A 30 2.69 12.45 -12.36
C LEU A 30 3.95 12.99 -13.06
N LEU A 31 4.55 12.20 -13.95
CA LEU A 31 5.72 12.63 -14.73
C LEU A 31 5.36 13.78 -15.67
N VAL A 32 4.28 13.65 -16.43
CA VAL A 32 3.80 14.67 -17.36
C VAL A 32 3.41 15.94 -16.60
N ALA A 33 2.75 15.82 -15.44
CA ALA A 33 2.43 16.97 -14.60
C ALA A 33 3.68 17.70 -14.09
N GLY A 34 4.71 16.96 -13.66
CA GLY A 34 5.98 17.54 -13.24
C GLY A 34 6.70 18.27 -14.36
N VAL A 35 6.79 17.66 -15.55
CA VAL A 35 7.38 18.28 -16.75
C VAL A 35 6.57 19.51 -17.19
N PHE A 36 5.24 19.44 -17.16
CA PHE A 36 4.37 20.57 -17.48
C PHE A 36 4.60 21.75 -16.53
N MET A 37 4.70 21.50 -15.21
CA MET A 37 4.99 22.56 -14.25
C MET A 37 6.38 23.17 -14.47
N ALA A 38 7.39 22.36 -14.83
CA ALA A 38 8.73 22.87 -15.16
C ALA A 38 8.75 23.70 -16.45
N LEU A 39 7.93 23.32 -17.45
CA LEU A 39 7.73 24.12 -18.67
C LEU A 39 7.06 25.46 -18.39
N VAL A 40 6.04 25.49 -17.53
CA VAL A 40 5.38 26.74 -17.10
C VAL A 40 6.34 27.63 -16.31
N ALA A 41 7.31 27.04 -15.60
CA ALA A 41 8.38 27.76 -14.92
C ALA A 41 9.52 28.24 -15.84
N LEU A 42 9.47 27.92 -17.14
CA LEU A 42 10.53 28.18 -18.14
C LEU A 42 11.87 27.47 -17.83
N GLU A 43 11.87 26.44 -17.00
CA GLU A 43 13.06 25.67 -16.62
C GLU A 43 12.84 24.16 -16.82
N PRO A 44 12.71 23.67 -18.07
CA PRO A 44 12.43 22.26 -18.33
C PRO A 44 13.54 21.31 -17.84
N MET A 45 14.79 21.76 -17.80
CA MET A 45 15.92 20.96 -17.31
C MET A 45 15.77 20.60 -15.82
N THR A 46 15.16 21.47 -15.01
CA THR A 46 14.95 21.24 -13.58
C THR A 46 14.15 19.96 -13.31
N ALA A 47 13.21 19.59 -14.18
CA ALA A 47 12.46 18.34 -14.06
C ALA A 47 13.36 17.11 -14.29
N PHE A 48 14.21 17.14 -15.32
CA PHE A 48 15.11 16.05 -15.65
C PHE A 48 16.27 15.93 -14.64
N ASP A 49 16.80 17.06 -14.16
CA ASP A 49 17.83 17.07 -13.12
C ASP A 49 17.30 16.53 -11.80
N ALA A 50 16.08 16.91 -11.39
CA ALA A 50 15.42 16.35 -10.22
C ALA A 50 15.18 14.84 -10.37
N PHE A 51 14.77 14.39 -11.56
CA PHE A 51 14.59 12.98 -11.87
C PHE A 51 15.92 12.21 -11.77
N ALA A 52 16.98 12.69 -12.43
CA ALA A 52 18.31 12.09 -12.40
C ALA A 52 18.87 12.02 -10.98
N LYS A 53 18.74 13.09 -10.19
CA LYS A 53 19.17 13.14 -8.79
C LYS A 53 18.43 12.13 -7.91
N ARG A 54 17.13 11.93 -8.13
CA ARG A 54 16.35 10.92 -7.40
C ARG A 54 16.75 9.50 -7.79
N MET A 55 17.07 9.26 -9.07
CA MET A 55 17.52 7.96 -9.56
C MET A 55 18.90 7.54 -9.03
N THR A 56 19.79 8.52 -8.75
CA THR A 56 21.15 8.26 -8.24
C THR A 56 21.27 8.38 -6.72
N THR A 57 20.15 8.58 -6.00
CA THR A 57 20.18 8.67 -4.54
C THR A 57 20.51 7.31 -3.93
N GLY A 58 21.77 7.08 -3.55
CA GLY A 58 22.26 5.78 -3.07
C GLY A 58 21.44 5.18 -1.92
N GLY A 59 20.88 6.02 -1.02
CA GLY A 59 20.00 5.55 0.05
C GLY A 59 18.67 4.97 -0.44
N LEU A 60 18.12 5.51 -1.54
CA LEU A 60 16.92 4.96 -2.18
C LEU A 60 17.26 3.67 -2.93
N ILE A 61 18.38 3.63 -3.66
CA ILE A 61 18.81 2.45 -4.42
C ILE A 61 19.04 1.26 -3.47
N GLN A 62 19.83 1.45 -2.41
CA GLN A 62 20.12 0.38 -1.45
C GLN A 62 18.83 -0.14 -0.81
N ALA A 63 17.95 0.76 -0.37
CA ALA A 63 16.67 0.36 0.21
C ALA A 63 15.78 -0.41 -0.79
N ILE A 64 15.70 0.03 -2.06
CA ILE A 64 14.89 -0.65 -3.08
C ILE A 64 15.48 -2.02 -3.43
N CYS A 65 16.78 -2.11 -3.70
CA CYS A 65 17.44 -3.34 -4.11
C CYS A 65 17.40 -4.42 -3.02
N SER A 66 17.65 -4.07 -1.75
CA SER A 66 17.58 -5.02 -0.64
C SER A 66 16.18 -5.61 -0.49
N VAL A 67 15.15 -4.80 -0.71
CA VAL A 67 13.74 -5.17 -0.54
C VAL A 67 13.25 -6.02 -1.70
N LEU A 68 13.62 -5.63 -2.92
CA LEU A 68 13.38 -6.44 -4.11
C LEU A 68 14.10 -7.79 -4.03
N GLY A 69 15.34 -7.82 -3.51
CA GLY A 69 16.09 -9.06 -3.29
C GLY A 69 15.39 -9.98 -2.28
N PHE A 70 14.99 -9.46 -1.12
CA PHE A 70 14.23 -10.22 -0.12
C PHE A 70 12.90 -10.74 -0.70
N ALA A 71 12.15 -9.88 -1.39
CA ALA A 71 10.89 -10.27 -2.03
C ALA A 71 11.10 -11.35 -3.10
N ALA A 72 12.19 -11.29 -3.88
CA ALA A 72 12.52 -12.31 -4.86
C ALA A 72 12.83 -13.66 -4.19
N VAL A 73 13.62 -13.68 -3.11
CA VAL A 73 13.92 -14.93 -2.37
C VAL A 73 12.66 -15.53 -1.76
N MET A 74 11.81 -14.73 -1.12
CA MET A 74 10.53 -15.20 -0.58
C MET A 74 9.63 -15.81 -1.66
N LYS A 75 9.58 -15.18 -2.84
CA LYS A 75 8.79 -15.65 -3.98
C LYS A 75 9.35 -16.92 -4.61
N ILE A 76 10.68 -17.05 -4.73
CA ILE A 76 11.35 -18.23 -5.31
C ILE A 76 11.22 -19.44 -4.38
N THR A 77 11.42 -19.24 -3.07
CA THR A 77 11.27 -20.30 -2.06
C THR A 77 9.81 -20.69 -1.82
N GLY A 78 8.87 -19.78 -2.11
CA GLY A 78 7.44 -19.97 -1.87
C GLY A 78 7.06 -19.92 -0.38
N CYS A 79 7.96 -19.51 0.51
CA CYS A 79 7.70 -19.42 1.95
C CYS A 79 6.53 -18.48 2.27
N ASP A 80 6.35 -17.43 1.47
CA ASP A 80 5.21 -16.51 1.54
C ASP A 80 3.88 -17.26 1.38
N LYS A 81 3.76 -18.12 0.37
CA LYS A 81 2.54 -18.92 0.13
C LYS A 81 2.26 -19.93 1.25
N HIS A 82 3.29 -20.61 1.74
CA HIS A 82 3.13 -21.58 2.84
C HIS A 82 2.64 -20.89 4.11
N MET A 83 3.22 -19.73 4.45
CA MET A 83 2.79 -18.91 5.58
C MET A 83 1.34 -18.46 5.44
N ILE A 84 0.96 -17.93 4.25
CA ILE A 84 -0.41 -17.49 4.01
C ILE A 84 -1.39 -18.66 4.08
N ASN A 85 -1.04 -19.83 3.54
CA ASN A 85 -1.89 -21.01 3.58
C ASN A 85 -2.09 -21.56 5.01
N MET A 86 -1.05 -21.49 5.85
CA MET A 86 -1.17 -21.80 7.28
C MET A 86 -2.18 -20.87 7.96
N LEU A 87 -2.07 -19.56 7.71
CA LEU A 87 -2.94 -18.54 8.31
C LEU A 87 -4.37 -18.57 7.74
N ALA A 88 -4.54 -19.04 6.50
CA ALA A 88 -5.85 -19.27 5.91
C ALA A 88 -6.69 -20.29 6.71
N GLY A 89 -6.05 -21.25 7.40
CA GLY A 89 -6.73 -22.17 8.30
C GLY A 89 -7.38 -21.49 9.51
N VAL A 90 -6.80 -20.38 10.00
CA VAL A 90 -7.37 -19.56 11.06
C VAL A 90 -8.60 -18.81 10.56
N LEU A 91 -8.53 -18.29 9.32
CA LEU A 91 -9.63 -17.54 8.71
C LEU A 91 -10.89 -18.39 8.52
N LYS A 92 -10.74 -19.67 8.15
CA LYS A 92 -11.87 -20.60 7.98
C LYS A 92 -12.72 -20.79 9.25
N LYS A 93 -12.15 -20.54 10.43
CA LYS A 93 -12.83 -20.69 11.73
C LYS A 93 -13.47 -19.39 12.25
N ALA A 94 -13.29 -18.27 11.56
CA ALA A 94 -13.62 -16.94 12.06
C ALA A 94 -15.13 -16.59 12.03
N GLY A 95 -15.95 -17.32 11.29
CA GLY A 95 -17.42 -17.13 11.26
C GLY A 95 -17.82 -15.67 10.98
N ILE A 96 -18.63 -15.06 11.84
CA ILE A 96 -19.06 -13.65 11.70
C ILE A 96 -17.89 -12.67 11.67
N PHE A 97 -16.74 -13.02 12.25
CA PHE A 97 -15.54 -12.19 12.28
C PHE A 97 -14.60 -12.41 11.08
N LEU A 98 -15.06 -13.06 10.00
CA LEU A 98 -14.28 -13.31 8.78
C LEU A 98 -13.59 -12.04 8.22
N VAL A 99 -14.33 -10.94 8.09
CA VAL A 99 -13.80 -9.67 7.55
C VAL A 99 -12.72 -9.05 8.44
N PRO A 100 -12.98 -8.74 9.74
CA PRO A 100 -11.96 -8.15 10.61
C PRO A 100 -10.75 -9.07 10.81
N VAL A 101 -10.95 -10.39 10.90
CA VAL A 101 -9.85 -11.35 11.02
C VAL A 101 -9.00 -11.38 9.74
N ALA A 102 -9.62 -11.34 8.55
CA ALA A 102 -8.86 -11.25 7.30
C ALA A 102 -8.01 -9.98 7.22
N THR A 103 -8.54 -8.84 7.64
CA THR A 103 -7.79 -7.58 7.72
C THR A 103 -6.58 -7.68 8.65
N LEU A 104 -6.77 -8.21 9.87
CA LEU A 104 -5.69 -8.36 10.85
C LEU A 104 -4.65 -9.42 10.46
N LEU A 105 -5.07 -10.51 9.83
CA LEU A 105 -4.16 -11.52 9.28
C LEU A 105 -3.34 -10.95 8.13
N THR A 106 -3.99 -10.23 7.21
CA THR A 106 -3.30 -9.56 6.10
C THR A 106 -2.29 -8.54 6.62
N PHE A 107 -2.65 -7.79 7.68
CA PHE A 107 -1.74 -6.89 8.37
C PHE A 107 -0.52 -7.61 8.94
N SER A 108 -0.73 -8.69 9.69
CA SER A 108 0.35 -9.51 10.23
C SER A 108 1.29 -10.05 9.14
N ILE A 109 0.73 -10.52 8.03
CA ILE A 109 1.49 -11.00 6.86
C ILE A 109 2.29 -9.86 6.22
N ASN A 110 1.71 -8.66 6.12
CA ASN A 110 2.37 -7.51 5.52
C ASN A 110 3.47 -6.91 6.41
N ILE A 111 3.43 -7.12 7.73
CA ILE A 111 4.58 -6.80 8.58
C ILE A 111 5.79 -7.63 8.15
N ALA A 112 5.60 -8.89 7.76
CA ALA A 112 6.67 -9.77 7.31
C ALA A 112 7.09 -9.53 5.85
N LEU A 113 6.13 -9.21 4.96
CA LEU A 113 6.39 -8.96 3.54
C LEU A 113 6.65 -7.46 3.29
N PRO A 114 7.85 -7.04 2.87
CA PRO A 114 8.21 -5.62 2.71
C PRO A 114 7.62 -4.99 1.43
N SER A 115 6.41 -5.39 1.04
CA SER A 115 5.73 -4.89 -0.15
C SER A 115 4.21 -5.00 -0.01
N ALA A 116 3.53 -3.84 0.00
CA ALA A 116 2.08 -3.79 0.01
C ALA A 116 1.45 -4.45 -1.23
N SER A 117 1.99 -4.18 -2.43
CA SER A 117 1.49 -4.78 -3.67
C SER A 117 1.80 -6.27 -3.76
N GLY A 118 2.98 -6.69 -3.31
CA GLY A 118 3.36 -8.11 -3.27
C GLY A 118 2.50 -8.91 -2.30
N CYS A 119 2.29 -8.36 -1.10
CA CYS A 119 1.39 -8.93 -0.11
C CYS A 119 -0.06 -9.00 -0.63
N ALA A 120 -0.58 -7.93 -1.24
CA ALA A 120 -1.91 -7.94 -1.84
C ALA A 120 -2.05 -9.01 -2.94
N ALA A 121 -1.03 -9.18 -3.78
CA ALA A 121 -1.03 -10.20 -4.82
C ALA A 121 -1.01 -11.63 -4.24
N ALA A 122 -0.18 -11.88 -3.23
CA ALA A 122 -0.05 -13.19 -2.61
C ALA A 122 -1.26 -13.53 -1.72
N VAL A 123 -1.58 -12.64 -0.77
CA VAL A 123 -2.72 -12.80 0.15
C VAL A 123 -4.04 -12.74 -0.60
N GLY A 124 -4.19 -11.83 -1.55
CA GLY A 124 -5.39 -11.71 -2.37
C GLY A 124 -5.71 -12.99 -3.14
N SER A 125 -4.69 -13.68 -3.67
CA SER A 125 -4.87 -14.95 -4.38
C SER A 125 -5.40 -16.11 -3.51
N ILE A 126 -5.28 -16.00 -2.18
CA ILE A 126 -5.70 -17.04 -1.23
C ILE A 126 -6.93 -16.59 -0.43
N PHE A 127 -6.86 -15.41 0.21
CA PHE A 127 -7.91 -14.91 1.10
C PHE A 127 -9.15 -14.46 0.35
N ILE A 128 -9.04 -13.82 -0.83
CA ILE A 128 -10.24 -13.34 -1.55
C ILE A 128 -11.11 -14.53 -1.97
N PRO A 129 -10.59 -15.59 -2.64
CA PRO A 129 -11.39 -16.78 -2.93
C PRO A 129 -11.97 -17.44 -1.69
N LEU A 130 -11.20 -17.53 -0.58
CA LEU A 130 -11.68 -18.13 0.67
C LEU A 130 -12.83 -17.34 1.32
N LEU A 131 -12.73 -16.00 1.32
CA LEU A 131 -13.77 -15.11 1.83
C LEU A 131 -15.04 -15.22 0.97
N ILE A 132 -14.88 -15.23 -0.35
CA ILE A 132 -15.99 -15.41 -1.30
C ILE A 132 -16.68 -16.76 -1.09
N TYR A 133 -15.91 -17.84 -0.96
CA TYR A 133 -16.45 -19.19 -0.66
C TYR A 133 -17.19 -19.25 0.69
N SER A 134 -16.77 -18.42 1.65
CA SER A 134 -17.42 -18.29 2.96
C SER A 134 -18.65 -17.35 2.92
N GLY A 135 -19.04 -16.86 1.75
CA GLY A 135 -20.22 -16.03 1.52
C GLY A 135 -19.99 -14.52 1.65
N VAL A 136 -18.73 -14.04 1.71
CA VAL A 136 -18.40 -12.61 1.75
C VAL A 136 -18.43 -12.02 0.33
N ARG A 137 -18.99 -10.82 0.16
CA ARG A 137 -18.99 -10.17 -1.17
C ARG A 137 -17.56 -9.88 -1.66
N PRO A 138 -17.26 -10.03 -2.96
CA PRO A 138 -15.92 -9.78 -3.50
C PRO A 138 -15.36 -8.39 -3.18
N VAL A 139 -16.21 -7.36 -3.18
CA VAL A 139 -15.81 -5.98 -2.84
C VAL A 139 -15.34 -5.88 -1.39
N MET A 140 -16.06 -6.50 -0.46
CA MET A 140 -15.69 -6.53 0.96
C MET A 140 -14.45 -7.38 1.20
N ALA A 141 -14.31 -8.51 0.49
CA ALA A 141 -13.12 -9.34 0.55
C ALA A 141 -11.86 -8.58 0.07
N ALA A 142 -11.98 -7.85 -1.04
CA ALA A 142 -10.92 -6.98 -1.55
C ALA A 142 -10.59 -5.83 -0.58
N ALA A 143 -11.61 -5.20 0.02
CA ALA A 143 -11.42 -4.14 1.02
C ALA A 143 -10.71 -4.66 2.29
N ALA A 144 -11.05 -5.87 2.75
CA ALA A 144 -10.41 -6.49 3.90
C ALA A 144 -8.92 -6.76 3.67
N VAL A 145 -8.57 -7.30 2.50
CA VAL A 145 -7.16 -7.53 2.12
C VAL A 145 -6.45 -6.19 1.92
N PHE A 146 -7.04 -5.24 1.20
CA PHE A 146 -6.43 -3.93 0.93
C PHE A 146 -6.11 -3.16 2.21
N SER A 147 -7.06 -3.05 3.14
CA SER A 147 -6.86 -2.38 4.43
C SER A 147 -5.75 -3.03 5.26
N GLY A 148 -5.66 -4.36 5.21
CA GLY A 148 -4.57 -5.10 5.86
C GLY A 148 -3.19 -4.80 5.27
N THR A 149 -3.08 -4.25 4.05
CA THR A 149 -1.77 -3.99 3.46
C THR A 149 -0.94 -2.91 4.17
N TYR A 150 -1.57 -2.17 5.07
CA TYR A 150 -0.93 -1.12 5.85
C TYR A 150 0.13 -1.63 6.86
N GLY A 151 0.21 -2.95 7.08
CA GLY A 151 1.23 -3.57 7.93
C GLY A 151 2.67 -3.33 7.48
N SER A 152 2.89 -3.07 6.20
CA SER A 152 4.21 -2.71 5.65
C SER A 152 4.87 -1.53 6.36
N MET A 153 4.09 -0.61 6.94
CA MET A 153 4.63 0.53 7.69
C MET A 153 5.53 0.09 8.85
N LEU A 154 5.23 -1.05 9.50
CA LEU A 154 6.04 -1.57 10.60
C LEU A 154 7.23 -2.42 10.12
N ASN A 155 7.36 -2.65 8.81
CA ASN A 155 8.44 -3.46 8.26
C ASN A 155 9.72 -2.59 8.11
N PRO A 156 10.86 -3.00 8.70
CA PRO A 156 12.13 -2.26 8.54
C PRO A 156 12.64 -2.25 7.09
N GLY A 157 12.21 -3.23 6.28
CA GLY A 157 12.44 -3.30 4.85
C GLY A 157 11.45 -2.48 4.03
N LEU A 158 10.54 -1.67 4.57
CA LEU A 158 9.76 -0.80 3.71
C LEU A 158 10.61 0.41 3.27
N SER A 159 10.77 0.66 1.98
CA SER A 159 11.67 1.69 1.43
C SER A 159 11.43 3.12 1.98
N HIS A 160 10.22 3.41 2.44
CA HIS A 160 9.88 4.69 3.08
C HIS A 160 10.56 4.88 4.44
N ASN A 161 10.75 3.81 5.22
CA ASN A 161 11.31 3.90 6.57
C ASN A 161 12.82 4.29 6.53
N PRO A 162 13.69 3.65 5.72
CA PRO A 162 15.05 4.11 5.50
C PRO A 162 15.15 5.50 4.88
N PHE A 163 14.19 5.88 4.02
CA PHE A 163 14.17 7.21 3.42
C PHE A 163 13.96 8.31 4.47
N VAL A 164 12.95 8.16 5.35
CA VAL A 164 12.68 9.09 6.44
C VAL A 164 13.81 9.09 7.46
N ALA A 165 14.32 7.91 7.84
CA ALA A 165 15.45 7.77 8.75
C ALA A 165 16.69 8.54 8.28
N LYS A 166 17.01 8.48 6.99
CA LYS A 166 18.12 9.22 6.39
C LYS A 166 17.91 10.74 6.42
N LEU A 167 16.68 11.21 6.21
CA LEU A 167 16.36 12.63 6.27
C LEU A 167 16.44 13.18 7.70
N ALA A 168 16.01 12.39 8.69
CA ALA A 168 15.99 12.78 10.09
C ALA A 168 17.31 12.47 10.84
N ASN A 169 18.27 11.80 10.19
CA ASN A 169 19.55 11.36 10.78
C ASN A 169 19.36 10.47 12.03
N ILE A 170 18.33 9.62 12.02
CA ILE A 170 18.02 8.69 13.12
C ILE A 170 17.98 7.24 12.61
N PRO A 171 18.14 6.23 13.49
CA PRO A 171 17.99 4.83 13.14
C PRO A 171 16.57 4.50 12.60
N VAL A 172 16.49 3.56 11.66
CA VAL A 172 15.21 3.12 11.05
C VAL A 172 14.20 2.63 12.10
N LEU A 173 14.68 1.94 13.14
CA LEU A 173 13.84 1.41 14.20
C LEU A 173 13.19 2.52 15.05
N GLU A 174 13.84 3.68 15.16
CA GLU A 174 13.32 4.83 15.90
C GLU A 174 12.16 5.49 15.15
N VAL A 175 12.27 5.60 13.81
CA VAL A 175 11.16 6.03 12.94
C VAL A 175 9.96 5.11 13.11
N ILE A 176 10.19 3.79 13.09
CA ILE A 176 9.13 2.80 13.25
C ILE A 176 8.46 2.91 14.60
N ASN A 177 9.23 3.06 15.68
CA ASN A 177 8.68 3.25 17.01
C ASN A 177 7.85 4.53 17.12
N ALA A 178 8.25 5.62 16.44
CA ALA A 178 7.52 6.87 16.48
C ALA A 178 6.08 6.74 15.91
N HIS A 179 5.89 5.99 14.82
CA HIS A 179 4.57 5.80 14.22
C HIS A 179 3.89 4.47 14.59
N LYS A 180 4.54 3.59 15.35
CA LYS A 180 4.03 2.25 15.71
C LYS A 180 2.62 2.28 16.29
N MET A 181 2.38 3.16 17.27
CA MET A 181 1.08 3.27 17.92
C MET A 181 0.01 3.76 16.95
N ALA A 182 0.34 4.72 16.09
CA ALA A 182 -0.57 5.21 15.05
C ALA A 182 -0.92 4.07 14.07
N THR A 183 0.05 3.30 13.60
CA THR A 183 -0.18 2.18 12.67
C THR A 183 -1.02 1.05 13.28
N ILE A 184 -0.77 0.68 14.53
CA ILE A 184 -1.55 -0.37 15.20
C ILE A 184 -2.97 0.12 15.50
N SER A 185 -3.12 1.37 15.95
CA SER A 185 -4.44 1.93 16.21
C SER A 185 -5.28 2.04 14.93
N SER A 186 -4.68 2.45 13.81
CA SER A 186 -5.38 2.60 12.54
C SER A 186 -5.91 1.27 12.00
N ILE A 187 -5.14 0.17 12.12
CA ILE A 187 -5.62 -1.14 11.65
C ILE A 187 -6.72 -1.71 12.53
N VAL A 188 -6.68 -1.47 13.85
CA VAL A 188 -7.74 -1.89 14.76
C VAL A 188 -9.04 -1.15 14.42
N VAL A 189 -8.96 0.17 14.23
CA VAL A 189 -10.11 0.98 13.79
C VAL A 189 -10.61 0.52 12.42
N ALA A 190 -9.72 0.26 11.47
CA ALA A 190 -10.10 -0.22 10.14
C ALA A 190 -10.79 -1.59 10.19
N ALA A 191 -10.26 -2.54 10.96
CA ALA A 191 -10.82 -3.88 11.11
C ALA A 191 -12.23 -3.82 11.75
N ILE A 192 -12.39 -3.03 12.82
CA ILE A 192 -13.70 -2.83 13.47
C ILE A 192 -14.68 -2.18 12.50
N THR A 193 -14.27 -1.10 11.83
CA THR A 193 -15.13 -0.36 10.90
C THR A 193 -15.57 -1.25 9.74
N LEU A 194 -14.66 -2.00 9.12
CA LEU A 194 -14.99 -2.94 8.05
C LEU A 194 -15.89 -4.08 8.56
N GLY A 195 -15.66 -4.57 9.78
CA GLY A 195 -16.55 -5.55 10.42
C GLY A 195 -17.98 -5.02 10.59
N ILE A 196 -18.13 -3.80 11.10
CA ILE A 196 -19.45 -3.15 11.27
C ILE A 196 -20.12 -2.94 9.91
N VAL A 197 -19.41 -2.40 8.93
CA VAL A 197 -19.92 -2.19 7.57
C VAL A 197 -20.35 -3.52 6.94
N ALA A 198 -19.54 -4.58 7.10
CA ALA A 198 -19.87 -5.89 6.57
C ALA A 198 -21.12 -6.50 7.21
N ILE A 199 -21.34 -6.27 8.52
CA ILE A 199 -22.56 -6.70 9.22
C ILE A 199 -23.77 -5.88 8.76
N TYR A 200 -23.66 -4.56 8.79
CA TYR A 200 -24.74 -3.63 8.45
C TYR A 200 -25.22 -3.81 7.00
N LEU A 201 -24.28 -3.87 6.05
CA LEU A 201 -24.60 -4.09 4.65
C LEU A 201 -24.96 -5.54 4.33
N LYS A 202 -24.88 -6.47 5.29
CA LYS A 202 -25.01 -7.92 5.07
C LYS A 202 -24.06 -8.42 3.98
N GLU A 203 -22.82 -7.93 4.00
CA GLU A 203 -21.73 -8.31 3.08
C GLU A 203 -20.85 -9.44 3.62
N HIS A 204 -21.04 -9.80 4.88
CA HIS A 204 -20.32 -10.85 5.59
C HIS A 204 -20.85 -12.27 5.31
N LYS A 205 -22.03 -12.41 4.67
CA LYS A 205 -22.71 -13.70 4.40
C LYS A 205 -23.57 -13.63 3.15
N GLY A 206 -23.80 -14.79 2.53
CA GLY A 206 -24.84 -14.99 1.51
C GLY A 206 -24.43 -14.66 0.07
N TYR A 207 -23.15 -14.38 -0.20
CA TYR A 207 -22.67 -14.33 -1.58
C TYR A 207 -22.60 -15.74 -2.17
N VAL A 208 -23.33 -15.98 -3.27
CA VAL A 208 -23.25 -17.20 -4.07
C VAL A 208 -22.48 -16.83 -5.34
N SER A 209 -21.35 -17.50 -5.55
CA SER A 209 -20.49 -17.26 -6.71
C SER A 209 -21.04 -17.85 -8.00
#